data_AF-A0AAU9M3Y4-F1
#
_entry.id   AF-A0AAU9M3Y4-F1
#
_cell.length_a   1.000
_cell.length_b   1.000
_cell.length_c   1.000
_cell.angle_alpha   90.00
_cell.angle_beta   90.00
_cell.angle_gamma   90.00
#
_symmetry.space_group_name_H-M   'P 1'
#
loop_
_entity.id
_entity.type
_entity.pdbx_description
1 polymer ?
#
loop_
_entity_poly.entity_id
_entity_poly.type
_entity_poly.pdbx_seq_one_letter_code
_entity_poly.pdbx_strand_id
1 'polypeptide(L)'
;MTHIIRDVEKPGSKLHKKEILVVVSVVAYVKTPRRLRSLNIVWAQHLSEDIKRRFNKNWCKTKKKAFAKYPKKFECDEGDKEIQSQLEKMKKYRLSSGSWLTPRS
;
A
#
# COMPACT_ATOMS: atom_id res chain seq x y z
N MET A 1 4.18 -3.33 4.33
CA MET A 1 3.88 -3.76 2.95
C MET A 1 2.66 -4.67 3.02
N THR A 2 1.55 -4.32 2.37
CA THR A 2 0.37 -5.20 2.28
C THR A 2 0.26 -5.74 0.86
N HIS A 3 0.34 -7.06 0.72
CA HIS A 3 0.17 -7.79 -0.54
C HIS A 3 -1.09 -8.65 -0.46
N ILE A 4 -1.80 -8.81 -1.57
CA ILE A 4 -3.03 -9.60 -1.65
C ILE A 4 -2.90 -10.58 -2.82
N ILE A 5 -3.20 -11.85 -2.58
CA ILE A 5 -3.26 -12.88 -3.62
C ILE A 5 -4.57 -12.75 -4.39
N ARG A 6 -4.51 -12.72 -5.73
CA ARG A 6 -5.67 -12.82 -6.62
C ARG A 6 -5.38 -13.74 -7.80
N ASP A 7 -6.41 -14.40 -8.30
CA ASP A 7 -6.33 -15.12 -9.57
C ASP A 7 -6.47 -14.15 -10.75
N VAL A 8 -5.66 -14.37 -11.78
CA VAL A 8 -5.71 -13.58 -13.02
C VAL A 8 -6.28 -14.41 -14.17
N GLU A 9 -7.47 -14.03 -14.61
CA GLU A 9 -8.12 -14.54 -15.82
C GLU A 9 -7.91 -13.56 -16.97
N LYS A 10 -6.76 -13.67 -17.64
CA LYS A 10 -6.44 -12.92 -18.86
C LYS A 10 -6.03 -13.90 -19.97
N PRO A 11 -6.97 -14.32 -20.83
CA PRO A 11 -6.68 -15.31 -21.88
C PRO A 11 -5.59 -14.77 -22.82
N GLY A 12 -4.56 -15.58 -23.07
CA GLY A 12 -3.40 -15.21 -23.90
C GLY A 12 -2.16 -14.69 -23.16
N SER A 13 -2.19 -14.57 -21.82
CA SER A 13 -1.00 -14.19 -21.03
C SER A 13 -0.34 -15.40 -20.34
N LYS A 14 1.00 -15.38 -20.15
CA LYS A 14 1.75 -16.39 -19.34
C LYS A 14 1.28 -16.53 -17.88
N LEU A 15 0.42 -15.61 -17.46
CA LEU A 15 -0.10 -15.43 -16.10
C LEU A 15 -1.56 -15.89 -15.96
N HIS A 16 -2.15 -16.48 -16.99
CA HIS A 16 -3.51 -17.02 -16.92
C HIS A 16 -3.63 -18.14 -15.88
N LYS A 17 -4.63 -18.05 -14.99
CA LYS A 17 -4.90 -19.00 -13.89
C LYS A 17 -3.72 -19.16 -12.91
N LYS A 18 -2.93 -18.10 -12.73
CA LYS A 18 -1.92 -18.05 -11.66
C LYS A 18 -2.33 -17.06 -10.58
N GLU A 19 -2.04 -17.42 -9.35
CA GLU A 19 -2.11 -16.55 -8.19
C GLU A 19 -1.05 -15.45 -8.31
N ILE A 20 -1.49 -14.19 -8.34
CA ILE A 20 -0.60 -13.03 -8.38
C ILE A 20 -0.76 -12.21 -7.11
N LEU A 21 0.39 -11.84 -6.53
CA LEU A 21 0.47 -10.88 -5.44
C LEU A 21 0.31 -9.46 -5.97
N VAL A 22 -0.74 -8.78 -5.52
CA VAL A 22 -0.99 -7.36 -5.78
C VAL A 22 -0.52 -6.55 -4.60
N VAL A 23 0.43 -5.64 -4.84
CA VAL A 23 0.86 -4.65 -3.86
C VAL A 23 -0.12 -3.48 -3.90
N VAL A 24 -0.69 -3.13 -2.74
CA VAL A 24 -1.77 -2.12 -2.66
C VAL A 24 -1.34 -0.86 -1.93
N SER A 25 -0.38 -0.97 -1.02
CA SER A 25 0.11 0.17 -0.26
C SER A 25 1.57 0.02 0.13
N VAL A 26 2.22 1.16 0.29
CA VAL A 26 3.57 1.29 0.82
C VAL A 26 3.48 1.91 2.20
N VAL A 27 4.11 1.26 3.18
CA VAL A 27 4.18 1.73 4.57
C VAL A 27 5.64 2.05 4.87
N ALA A 28 5.92 3.28 5.27
CA ALA A 28 7.23 3.66 5.75
C ALA A 28 7.34 3.42 7.26
N TYR A 29 8.47 2.85 7.69
CA TYR A 29 8.80 2.64 9.09
C TYR A 29 10.06 3.42 9.45
N VAL A 30 10.03 4.06 10.62
CA VAL A 30 11.15 4.80 11.18
C VAL A 30 11.61 4.17 12.48
N LYS A 31 12.92 4.08 12.64
CA LYS A 31 13.56 3.61 13.88
C LYS A 31 13.48 4.72 14.92
N THR A 32 12.68 4.48 15.95
CA THR A 32 12.69 5.26 17.19
C THR A 32 13.47 4.47 18.25
N PRO A 33 14.03 5.11 19.29
CA PRO A 33 14.91 4.45 20.26
C PRO A 33 14.29 3.23 20.94
N ARG A 34 12.96 3.17 21.05
CA ARG A 34 12.23 2.06 21.69
C ARG A 34 11.72 1.01 20.71
N ARG A 35 11.31 1.39 19.49
CA ARG A 35 10.70 0.48 18.49
C ARG A 35 10.68 1.09 17.08
N LEU A 36 10.43 0.28 16.06
CA LEU A 36 9.98 0.77 14.77
C LEU A 36 8.55 1.34 14.89
N ARG A 37 8.34 2.55 14.37
CA ARG A 37 7.03 3.20 14.27
C ARG A 37 6.66 3.38 12.80
N SER A 38 5.39 3.22 12.46
CA SER A 38 4.86 3.57 11.14
C SER A 38 4.85 5.09 11.00
N LEU A 39 5.50 5.61 9.96
CA LEU A 39 5.53 7.04 9.65
C LEU A 39 4.27 7.41 8.88
N ASN A 40 4.21 7.02 7.60
CA ASN A 40 3.06 7.27 6.72
C ASN A 40 2.73 6.01 5.91
N ILE A 41 1.52 6.00 5.33
CA ILE A 41 1.04 4.97 4.41
C ILE A 41 0.53 5.65 3.15
N VAL A 42 1.06 5.26 1.98
CA VAL A 42 0.57 5.70 0.68
C VAL A 42 -0.14 4.51 0.04
N TRP A 43 -1.37 4.73 -0.40
CA TRP A 43 -2.20 3.72 -1.06
C TRP A 43 -2.16 3.91 -2.58
N ALA A 44 -2.47 2.85 -3.32
CA ALA A 44 -2.70 2.94 -4.75
C ALA A 44 -3.94 3.81 -5.06
N GLN A 45 -3.94 4.46 -6.23
CA GLN A 45 -5.07 5.27 -6.70
C GLN A 45 -6.31 4.40 -6.95
N HIS A 46 -6.14 3.27 -7.64
CA HIS A 46 -7.23 2.37 -8.00
C HIS A 46 -7.17 1.09 -7.16
N LEU A 47 -8.12 0.95 -6.22
CA LEU A 47 -8.32 -0.27 -5.44
C LEU A 47 -9.52 -1.05 -5.98
N SER A 48 -9.33 -2.34 -6.24
CA SER A 48 -10.41 -3.26 -6.59
C SER A 48 -11.35 -3.52 -5.41
N GLU A 49 -12.56 -3.98 -5.72
CA GLU A 49 -13.60 -4.23 -4.71
C GLU A 49 -13.20 -5.36 -3.73
N ASP A 50 -12.47 -6.37 -4.19
CA ASP A 50 -11.97 -7.47 -3.35
C ASP A 50 -11.09 -6.98 -2.21
N ILE A 51 -10.31 -5.93 -2.46
CA ILE A 51 -9.45 -5.30 -1.46
C ILE A 51 -10.33 -4.52 -0.47
N LYS A 52 -11.30 -3.75 -0.97
CA LYS A 52 -12.25 -3.00 -0.14
C LYS A 52 -13.07 -3.91 0.78
N ARG A 53 -13.43 -5.13 0.32
CA ARG A 53 -14.12 -6.15 1.11
C ARG A 53 -13.34 -6.57 2.35
N ARG A 54 -12.00 -6.59 2.30
CA ARG A 54 -11.16 -6.96 3.45
C ARG A 54 -11.16 -5.91 4.57
N PHE A 55 -11.52 -4.65 4.29
CA PHE A 55 -11.55 -3.59 5.30
C PHE A 55 -12.81 -3.57 6.15
N ASN A 56 -13.91 -4.18 5.69
CA ASN A 56 -15.17 -4.19 6.43
C ASN A 56 -15.60 -5.61 6.74
N LYS A 57 -15.74 -5.92 8.04
CA LYS A 57 -16.18 -7.25 8.50
C LYS A 57 -17.54 -7.66 7.90
N ASN A 58 -18.49 -6.73 7.82
CA ASN A 58 -19.84 -6.96 7.30
C ASN A 58 -20.07 -6.25 5.95
N TRP A 59 -19.28 -6.57 4.92
CA TRP A 59 -19.30 -5.90 3.61
C TRP A 59 -20.72 -5.68 3.03
N CYS A 60 -21.54 -6.73 2.96
CA CYS A 60 -22.86 -6.69 2.32
C CYS A 60 -23.85 -5.73 3.01
N LYS A 61 -23.65 -5.42 4.30
CA LYS A 61 -24.50 -4.49 5.07
C LYS A 61 -23.99 -3.05 5.05
N THR A 62 -22.81 -2.80 4.46
CA THR A 62 -22.21 -1.46 4.43
C THR A 62 -22.58 -0.70 3.16
N LYS A 63 -22.49 0.64 3.22
CA LYS A 63 -22.61 1.53 2.05
C LYS A 63 -21.41 1.45 1.08
N LYS A 64 -20.50 0.48 1.27
CA LYS A 64 -19.28 0.27 0.47
C LYS A 64 -18.41 1.52 0.23
N LYS A 65 -18.38 2.45 1.20
CA LYS A 65 -17.69 3.76 1.08
C LYS A 65 -16.19 3.73 1.39
N ALA A 66 -15.60 2.55 1.57
CA ALA A 66 -14.17 2.41 1.85
C ALA A 66 -13.35 3.00 0.69
N PHE A 67 -12.39 3.86 1.01
CA PHE A 67 -11.50 4.54 0.05
C PHE A 67 -12.19 5.40 -1.01
N ALA A 68 -13.48 5.77 -0.88
CA ALA A 68 -14.18 6.55 -1.91
C ALA A 68 -13.62 7.98 -2.13
N LYS A 69 -12.95 8.55 -1.12
CA LYS A 69 -12.35 9.90 -1.18
C LYS A 69 -10.89 9.90 -1.62
N TYR A 70 -10.19 8.76 -1.50
CA TYR A 70 -8.75 8.71 -1.72
C TYR A 70 -8.33 8.85 -3.19
N PRO A 71 -9.00 8.20 -4.17
CA PRO A 71 -8.69 8.37 -5.59
C PRO A 71 -8.81 9.83 -6.05
N LYS A 72 -9.76 10.57 -5.49
CA LYS A 72 -9.98 11.99 -5.79
C LYS A 72 -8.79 12.87 -5.43
N LYS A 73 -7.92 12.43 -4.50
CA LYS A 73 -6.68 13.15 -4.18
C LYS A 73 -5.69 13.14 -5.34
N PHE A 74 -5.76 12.14 -6.23
CA PHE A 74 -4.93 12.06 -7.43
C PHE A 74 -5.51 12.85 -8.62
N GLU A 75 -6.71 13.41 -8.47
CA GLU A 75 -7.35 14.22 -9.51
C GLU A 75 -7.15 15.73 -9.26
N CYS A 76 -6.68 16.10 -8.07
CA CYS A 76 -6.46 17.50 -7.67
C CYS A 76 -4.97 17.77 -7.49
N ASP A 77 -4.48 18.88 -8.06
CA ASP A 77 -3.07 19.28 -7.98
C ASP A 77 -2.55 19.40 -6.54
N GLU A 78 -3.40 19.82 -5.60
CA GLU A 78 -3.04 19.93 -4.19
C GLU A 78 -2.89 18.56 -3.51
N GLY A 79 -3.74 17.59 -3.89
CA GLY A 79 -3.67 16.23 -3.38
C GLY A 79 -2.47 15.46 -3.92
N ASP A 80 -2.11 15.68 -5.18
CA ASP A 80 -0.89 15.11 -5.77
C ASP A 80 0.37 15.61 -5.07
N LYS A 81 0.43 16.91 -4.75
CA LYS A 81 1.52 17.49 -3.95
C LYS A 81 1.60 16.88 -2.55
N GLU A 82 0.46 16.63 -1.91
CA GLU A 82 0.42 15.95 -0.60
C GLU A 82 1.05 14.55 -0.69
N ILE A 83 0.68 13.79 -1.73
CA ILE A 83 1.16 12.41 -1.95
C ILE A 83 2.66 12.42 -2.27
N GLN A 84 3.12 13.33 -3.12
CA GLN A 84 4.54 13.50 -3.44
C GLN A 84 5.35 13.87 -2.18
N SER A 85 4.87 14.80 -1.36
CA SER A 85 5.51 15.15 -0.09
C SER A 85 5.57 13.96 0.88
N GLN A 86 4.51 13.14 0.93
CA GLN A 86 4.52 11.91 1.71
C GLN A 86 5.59 10.94 1.20
N LEU A 87 5.70 10.74 -0.12
CA LEU A 87 6.71 9.89 -0.74
C LEU A 87 8.14 10.39 -0.49
N GLU A 88 8.36 11.71 -0.52
CA GLU A 88 9.67 12.31 -0.17
C GLU A 88 10.04 12.07 1.29
N LYS A 89 9.09 12.22 2.21
CA LYS A 89 9.31 11.87 3.62
C LYS A 89 9.68 10.39 3.77
N MET A 90 9.04 9.48 3.03
CA MET A 90 9.40 8.07 3.04
C MET A 90 10.84 7.83 2.53
N LYS A 91 11.23 8.51 1.45
CA LYS A 91 12.60 8.43 0.92
C LYS A 91 13.62 8.97 1.92
N LYS A 92 13.32 10.09 2.59
CA LYS A 92 14.22 10.73 3.56
C LYS A 92 14.48 9.85 4.78
N TYR A 93 13.44 9.23 5.34
CA TYR A 93 13.55 8.40 6.53
C TYR A 93 13.73 6.90 6.23
N ARG A 94 14.00 6.55 4.96
CA ARG A 94 14.42 5.21 4.54
C ARG A 94 15.59 4.79 5.42
N LEU A 95 15.38 3.76 6.24
CA LEU A 95 16.49 3.03 6.83
C LEU A 95 17.36 2.52 5.68
N SER A 96 18.61 2.98 5.61
CA SER A 96 19.58 2.36 4.71
C SER A 96 19.67 0.88 5.11
N SER A 97 19.33 0.01 4.17
CA SER A 97 19.29 -1.43 4.34
C SER A 97 20.66 -2.05 4.65
N GLY A 98 21.71 -1.25 4.83
CA GLY A 98 23.10 -1.68 5.02
C GLY A 98 23.52 -1.98 6.46
N SER A 99 22.70 -1.74 7.48
CA SER A 99 23.09 -1.94 8.90
C SER A 99 22.51 -3.19 9.57
N TRP A 100 21.76 -4.02 8.84
CA TRP A 100 21.04 -5.18 9.40
C TRP A 100 21.59 -6.53 8.97
N LEU A 101 22.64 -6.57 8.14
CA LEU A 101 23.27 -7.80 7.63
C LEU A 101 24.65 -8.12 8.23
N THR A 102 25.06 -7.47 9.32
CA THR A 102 26.22 -7.95 10.07
C THR A 102 25.73 -8.89 11.20
N PRO A 103 26.11 -10.18 11.17
CA PRO A 103 25.96 -11.03 12.34
C PRO A 103 26.76 -10.37 13.46
N ARG A 104 26.10 -10.09 14.59
CA ARG A 104 26.79 -9.70 15.81
C ARG A 104 27.55 -10.95 16.25
N SER A 105 28.88 -10.89 16.19
CA SER A 105 29.82 -11.92 16.63
C SER A 105 29.62 -12.29 18.09
#